data_AF-A0A956U2R1-F1
#
_entry.id   AF-A0A956U2R1-F1
#
_cell.length_a   1.000
_cell.length_b   1.000
_cell.length_c   1.000
_cell.angle_alpha   90.00
_cell.angle_beta   90.00
_cell.angle_gamma   90.00
#
_symmetry.space_group_name_H-M   'P 1'
#
loop_
_entity.id
_entity.type
_entity.pdbx_description
1 polymer ?
#
loop_
_entity_poly.entity_id
_entity_poly.type
_entity_poly.pdbx_seq_one_letter_code
_entity_poly.pdbx_strand_id
1 'polypeptide(L)'
;YMSSNYWIKDGKPYLLKLSDLFLQDSDYLKALSDYCMNDLRKQEAGWVVDGQLKELGADDMSAFAISPMGISIAFAPYAVGSYAEGPYFVTVPYSALKEVIDPAGPLGKLAGLSSGK
;
A
#
# COMPACT_ATOMS: atom_id res chain seq x y z
N TYR A 1 5.31 -12.35 -0.13
CA TYR A 1 4.24 -12.62 -1.10
C TYR A 1 4.63 -12.04 -2.45
N MET A 2 3.92 -12.38 -3.52
CA MET A 2 4.06 -11.72 -4.83
C MET A 2 2.67 -11.33 -5.33
N SER A 3 2.58 -10.17 -5.98
CA SER A 3 1.33 -9.64 -6.55
C SER A 3 1.62 -8.90 -7.85
N SER A 4 0.67 -8.92 -8.77
CA SER A 4 0.71 -8.11 -9.99
C SER A 4 -0.63 -7.42 -10.17
N ASN A 5 -0.63 -6.09 -10.17
CA ASN A 5 -1.81 -5.28 -10.43
C ASN A 5 -1.72 -4.71 -11.84
N TYR A 6 -2.83 -4.73 -12.58
CA TYR A 6 -2.89 -4.19 -13.93
C TYR A 6 -3.94 -3.10 -14.04
N TRP A 7 -3.58 -1.98 -14.64
CA TRP A 7 -4.54 -0.98 -15.10
C TRP A 7 -4.92 -1.28 -16.54
N ILE A 8 -6.20 -1.46 -16.82
CA ILE A 8 -6.69 -1.66 -18.18
C ILE A 8 -7.05 -0.30 -18.78
N LYS A 9 -6.33 0.13 -19.82
CA LYS A 9 -6.65 1.34 -20.60
C LYS A 9 -6.78 0.96 -22.07
N ASP A 10 -7.87 1.37 -22.70
CA ASP A 10 -8.13 1.12 -24.13
C ASP A 10 -7.95 -0.36 -24.53
N GLY A 11 -8.39 -1.26 -23.64
CA GLY A 11 -8.28 -2.72 -23.83
C GLY A 11 -6.87 -3.30 -23.62
N LYS A 12 -5.88 -2.50 -23.25
CA LYS A 12 -4.50 -2.94 -23.00
C LYS A 12 -4.18 -2.99 -21.51
N PRO A 13 -3.53 -4.06 -21.03
CA PRO A 13 -3.06 -4.15 -19.66
C PRO A 13 -1.74 -3.40 -19.46
N TYR A 14 -1.69 -2.57 -18.43
CA TYR A 14 -0.47 -1.89 -17.96
C TYR A 14 -0.13 -2.41 -16.58
N LEU A 15 1.01 -3.09 -16.44
CA LEU A 15 1.49 -3.55 -15.14
C LEU A 15 1.79 -2.33 -14.26
N LEU A 16 1.18 -2.29 -13.08
CA LEU A 16 1.35 -1.21 -12.12
C LEU A 16 2.47 -1.53 -11.14
N LYS A 17 3.37 -0.57 -10.98
CA LYS A 17 4.21 -0.43 -9.78
C LYS A 17 3.44 0.34 -8.72
N LEU A 18 3.87 0.21 -7.46
CA LEU A 18 3.26 0.95 -6.35
C LEU A 18 3.30 2.47 -6.58
N SER A 19 4.40 2.99 -7.16
CA SER A 19 4.57 4.41 -7.50
C SER A 19 3.54 4.93 -8.51
N ASP A 20 3.02 4.07 -9.39
CA ASP A 20 2.12 4.50 -10.48
C ASP A 20 0.72 4.88 -9.97
N LEU A 21 0.46 4.66 -8.68
CA LEU A 21 -0.81 4.98 -8.02
C LEU A 21 -0.86 6.41 -7.48
N PHE A 22 0.29 7.09 -7.41
CA PHE A 22 0.48 8.31 -6.64
C PHE A 22 1.00 9.45 -7.51
N LEU A 23 0.81 10.68 -7.03
CA LEU A 23 1.36 11.88 -7.64
C LEU A 23 2.89 11.77 -7.69
N GLN A 24 3.47 12.20 -8.82
CA GLN A 24 4.90 12.33 -8.95
C GLN A 24 5.45 13.28 -7.87
N ASP A 25 6.61 12.94 -7.29
CA ASP A 25 7.28 13.70 -6.24
C ASP A 25 6.48 13.90 -4.94
N SER A 26 5.42 13.11 -4.73
CA SER A 26 4.69 13.07 -3.46
C SER A 26 5.37 12.17 -2.43
N ASP A 27 5.14 12.45 -1.14
CA ASP A 27 5.62 11.63 -0.02
C ASP A 27 4.80 10.35 0.20
N TYR A 28 4.32 9.71 -0.87
CA TYR A 28 3.40 8.57 -0.78
C TYR A 28 3.99 7.38 0.01
N LEU A 29 5.30 7.13 -0.13
CA LEU A 29 5.97 6.06 0.63
C LEU A 29 5.90 6.33 2.12
N LYS A 30 6.10 7.58 2.53
CA LYS A 30 6.00 7.96 3.94
C LYS A 30 4.56 7.78 4.44
N ALA A 31 3.57 8.24 3.68
CA ALA A 31 2.16 8.11 4.05
C ALA A 31 1.74 6.62 4.21
N LEU A 32 2.16 5.76 3.29
CA LEU A 32 1.92 4.32 3.37
C LEU A 32 2.66 3.68 4.55
N SER A 33 3.95 4.01 4.72
CA SER A 33 4.78 3.47 5.79
C SER A 33 4.22 3.85 7.17
N ASP A 34 3.91 5.13 7.40
CA ASP A 34 3.34 5.61 8.65
C ASP A 34 2.03 4.88 8.98
N TYR A 35 1.15 4.71 7.98
CA TYR A 35 -0.11 3.99 8.18
C TYR A 35 0.14 2.52 8.52
N CYS A 36 0.96 1.82 7.73
CA CYS A 36 1.26 0.41 7.94
C CYS A 36 1.96 0.16 9.28
N MET A 37 2.94 0.98 9.66
CA MET A 37 3.61 0.87 10.95
C MET A 37 2.64 1.06 12.13
N ASN A 38 1.69 1.98 12.01
CA ASN A 38 0.67 2.18 13.03
C ASN A 38 -0.32 1.02 13.12
N ASP A 39 -0.70 0.44 11.99
CA ASP A 39 -1.60 -0.70 11.94
C ASP A 39 -0.92 -1.98 12.45
N LEU A 40 0.30 -2.28 11.99
CA LEU A 40 1.12 -3.40 12.44
C LEU A 40 1.41 -3.34 13.94
N ARG A 41 1.62 -2.14 14.50
CA ARG A 41 1.76 -1.97 15.96
C ARG A 41 0.49 -2.37 16.71
N LYS A 42 -0.71 -2.08 16.17
CA LYS A 42 -1.98 -2.52 16.76
C LYS A 42 -2.20 -4.02 16.62
N GLN A 43 -1.65 -4.63 15.57
CA GLN A 43 -1.63 -6.07 15.35
C GLN A 43 -0.53 -6.78 16.17
N GLU A 44 0.25 -6.05 16.98
CA GLU A 44 1.35 -6.57 17.80
C GLU A 44 2.45 -7.29 16.99
N ALA A 45 2.73 -6.81 15.76
CA ALA A 45 3.83 -7.34 14.95
C ALA A 45 5.18 -7.18 15.66
N GLY A 46 5.86 -8.30 15.93
CA GLY A 46 6.97 -8.39 16.89
C GLY A 46 8.07 -7.36 16.64
N TRP A 47 8.56 -7.27 15.40
CA TRP A 47 9.68 -6.36 15.06
C TRP A 47 9.27 -4.89 15.02
N VAL A 48 7.98 -4.61 14.89
CA VAL A 48 7.44 -3.24 14.96
C VAL A 48 7.30 -2.78 16.40
N VAL A 49 6.84 -3.67 17.30
CA VAL A 49 6.65 -3.33 18.72
C VAL A 49 7.96 -3.27 19.51
N ASP A 50 8.94 -4.11 19.16
CA ASP A 50 10.26 -4.12 19.81
C ASP A 50 11.23 -3.06 19.25
N GLY A 51 10.85 -2.40 18.15
CA GLY A 51 11.59 -1.31 17.52
C GLY A 51 12.72 -1.74 16.59
N GLN A 52 12.81 -3.03 16.23
CA GLN A 52 13.75 -3.53 15.22
C GLN A 52 13.43 -2.99 13.82
N LEU A 53 12.14 -2.85 13.49
CA LEU A 53 11.64 -2.25 12.26
C LEU A 53 11.04 -0.87 12.57
N LYS A 54 11.55 0.17 11.91
CA LYS A 54 11.17 1.57 12.19
C LYS A 54 10.46 2.26 11.04
N GLU A 55 10.69 1.78 9.82
CA GLU A 55 10.10 2.30 8.60
C GLU A 55 9.98 1.16 7.57
N LEU A 56 9.15 1.39 6.55
CA LEU A 56 8.90 0.47 5.46
C LEU A 56 9.24 1.17 4.15
N GLY A 57 10.06 0.53 3.32
CA GLY A 57 10.39 0.97 1.98
C GLY A 57 9.40 0.47 0.92
N ALA A 58 9.64 0.89 -0.33
CA ALA A 58 8.84 0.43 -1.47
C ALA A 58 8.89 -1.10 -1.64
N ASP A 59 10.05 -1.71 -1.40
CA ASP A 59 10.26 -3.15 -1.55
C ASP A 59 9.49 -3.96 -0.49
N ASP A 60 9.42 -3.46 0.75
CA ASP A 60 8.64 -4.08 1.83
C ASP A 60 7.14 -4.09 1.52
N MET A 61 6.67 -3.09 0.76
CA MET A 61 5.27 -2.91 0.37
C MET A 61 4.97 -3.33 -1.07
N SER A 62 5.90 -4.05 -1.72
CA SER A 62 5.78 -4.46 -3.12
C SER A 62 4.68 -5.50 -3.38
N ALA A 63 4.31 -6.26 -2.35
CA ALA A 63 3.20 -7.20 -2.40
C ALA A 63 1.89 -6.49 -1.99
N PHE A 64 1.20 -5.90 -2.95
CA PHE A 64 -0.04 -5.16 -2.73
C PHE A 64 -1.18 -5.60 -3.64
N ALA A 65 -2.41 -5.32 -3.23
CA ALA A 65 -3.62 -5.50 -4.02
C ALA A 65 -4.51 -4.26 -3.90
N ILE A 66 -5.16 -3.89 -5.00
CA ILE A 66 -6.11 -2.78 -5.04
C ILE A 66 -7.52 -3.33 -4.87
N SER A 67 -8.29 -2.75 -3.94
CA SER A 67 -9.69 -3.13 -3.69
C SER A 67 -10.56 -1.89 -3.49
N PRO A 68 -11.91 -2.00 -3.49
CA PRO A 68 -12.79 -0.88 -3.15
C PRO A 68 -12.55 -0.31 -1.74
N MET A 69 -11.99 -1.10 -0.81
CA MET A 69 -11.74 -0.66 0.56
C MET A 69 -10.43 0.14 0.70
N GLY A 70 -9.51 0.02 -0.26
CA GLY A 70 -8.18 0.60 -0.18
C GLY A 70 -7.11 -0.28 -0.83
N ILE A 71 -5.85 0.03 -0.49
CA ILE A 71 -4.68 -0.73 -0.90
C ILE A 71 -4.33 -1.72 0.21
N SER A 72 -4.41 -3.01 -0.08
CA SER A 72 -4.01 -4.05 0.87
C SER A 72 -2.55 -4.43 0.64
N ILE A 73 -1.70 -4.30 1.66
CA ILE A 73 -0.30 -4.71 1.66
C ILE A 73 -0.17 -6.04 2.41
N ALA A 74 0.55 -7.00 1.83
CA ALA A 74 0.76 -8.33 2.39
C ALA A 74 2.23 -8.52 2.81
N PHE A 75 2.47 -8.62 4.11
CA PHE A 75 3.78 -8.88 4.68
C PHE A 75 3.93 -10.38 4.93
N ALA A 76 4.90 -11.01 4.24
CA ALA A 76 5.19 -12.43 4.44
C ALA A 76 5.77 -12.70 5.85
N PRO A 77 5.74 -13.95 6.32
CA PRO A 77 6.49 -14.33 7.51
C PRO A 77 7.96 -13.88 7.38
N TYR A 78 8.54 -13.39 8.48
CA TYR A 78 9.86 -12.73 8.51
C TYR A 78 9.96 -11.37 7.79
N ALA A 79 8.85 -10.73 7.40
CA ALA A 79 8.91 -9.35 6.90
C ALA A 79 8.84 -8.32 8.04
N VAL A 80 7.96 -8.56 9.02
CA VAL A 80 7.63 -7.59 10.09
C VAL A 80 7.57 -8.22 11.49
N GLY A 81 7.89 -9.51 11.58
CA GLY A 81 7.80 -10.33 12.79
C GLY A 81 8.37 -11.73 12.54
N SER A 82 8.41 -12.56 13.57
CA SER A 82 8.92 -13.93 13.48
C SER A 82 8.04 -14.83 12.60
N TYR A 83 8.57 -15.97 12.16
CA TYR A 83 7.78 -16.94 11.39
C TYR A 83 6.60 -17.53 12.15
N ALA A 84 6.72 -17.67 13.47
CA ALA A 84 5.66 -18.20 14.32
C ALA A 84 4.43 -17.28 14.37
N GLU A 85 4.61 -15.97 14.17
CA GLU A 85 3.52 -14.99 14.03
C GLU A 85 2.78 -15.13 12.70
N GLY A 86 3.44 -15.70 11.68
CA GLY A 86 2.86 -15.85 10.35
C GLY A 86 2.84 -14.54 9.55
N PRO A 87 1.95 -14.43 8.55
CA PRO A 87 1.84 -13.23 7.73
C PRO A 87 1.01 -12.12 8.37
N TYR A 88 1.29 -10.89 8.00
CA TYR A 88 0.49 -9.71 8.35
C TYR A 88 -0.14 -9.09 7.10
N PHE A 89 -1.32 -8.51 7.26
CA PHE A 89 -2.03 -7.81 6.19
C PHE A 89 -2.50 -6.46 6.71
N VAL A 90 -2.23 -5.40 5.94
CA VAL A 90 -2.69 -4.05 6.25
C VAL A 90 -3.51 -3.54 5.08
N THR A 91 -4.73 -3.05 5.33
CA THR A 91 -5.51 -2.33 4.32
C THR A 91 -5.47 -0.83 4.60
N VAL A 92 -4.82 -0.08 3.70
CA VAL A 92 -4.73 1.38 3.77
C VAL A 92 -5.92 1.98 3.02
N PRO A 93 -6.88 2.64 3.70
CA PRO A 93 -8.04 3.24 3.07
C PRO A 93 -7.63 4.45 2.22
N TYR A 94 -8.31 4.68 1.10
CA TYR A 94 -8.01 5.81 0.21
C TYR A 94 -8.09 7.18 0.91
N SER A 95 -8.95 7.31 1.93
CA SER A 95 -9.06 8.53 2.73
C SER A 95 -7.75 8.91 3.45
N ALA A 96 -6.92 7.93 3.80
CA ALA A 96 -5.61 8.17 4.41
C ALA A 96 -4.55 8.60 3.39
N LEU A 97 -4.83 8.45 2.10
CA LEU A 97 -3.89 8.68 0.99
C LEU A 97 -4.36 9.79 0.03
N LYS A 98 -5.46 10.48 0.35
CA LYS A 98 -6.14 11.42 -0.56
C LYS A 98 -5.22 12.51 -1.14
N GLU A 99 -4.19 12.91 -0.39
CA GLU A 99 -3.28 14.01 -0.75
C GLU A 99 -2.12 13.55 -1.62
N VAL A 100 -1.87 12.24 -1.68
CA VAL A 100 -0.76 11.64 -2.43
C VAL A 100 -1.22 10.83 -3.64
N ILE A 101 -2.49 10.44 -3.72
CA ILE A 101 -3.05 9.72 -4.87
C ILE A 101 -3.08 10.63 -6.11
N ASP A 102 -2.68 10.10 -7.26
CA ASP A 102 -2.91 10.76 -8.55
C ASP A 102 -4.40 10.66 -8.93
N PRO A 103 -5.17 11.78 -8.94
CA PRO A 103 -6.59 11.75 -9.27
C PRO A 103 -6.85 11.38 -10.75
N ALA A 104 -5.87 11.53 -11.64
CA ALA A 104 -5.95 11.09 -13.04
C ALA A 104 -5.42 9.66 -13.23
N GLY A 105 -4.82 9.09 -12.19
CA GLY A 105 -4.20 7.78 -12.19
C GLY A 105 -5.16 6.60 -11.96
N PRO A 106 -4.62 5.38 -11.76
CA PRO A 106 -5.38 4.15 -11.61
C PRO A 106 -6.40 4.16 -10.46
N LEU A 107 -6.13 4.93 -9.40
CA LEU A 107 -6.96 4.96 -8.19
C LEU A 107 -8.00 6.09 -8.18
N GLY A 108 -7.93 7.06 -9.08
CA GLY A 108 -8.73 8.30 -8.99
C GLY A 108 -10.23 8.06 -8.80
N LYS A 109 -10.82 7.12 -9.55
CA LYS A 109 -12.24 6.76 -9.40
C LYS A 109 -12.55 6.01 -8.11
N LEU A 110 -11.69 5.06 -7.71
CA LEU A 110 -11.88 4.25 -6.50
C LEU A 110 -11.74 5.09 -5.23
N ALA A 111 -10.85 6.09 -5.26
CA ALA A 111 -10.64 7.01 -4.16
C ALA A 111 -11.71 8.12 -4.08
N GLY A 112 -12.66 8.18 -5.03
CA GLY A 112 -13.64 9.27 -5.11
C GLY A 112 -13.02 10.63 -5.46
N LEU A 113 -11.83 10.63 -6.10
CA LEU A 113 -11.03 11.81 -6.43
C LEU A 113 -11.12 12.22 -7.90
N SER A 114 -11.76 11.41 -8.75
CA SER A 114 -11.88 11.73 -10.17
C SER A 114 -12.76 12.97 -10.37
N SER A 115 -12.21 14.02 -10.96
CA SER A 115 -12.99 15.13 -11.49
C SER A 115 -14.00 14.60 -12.50
N GLY A 116 -15.29 14.90 -12.29
CA GLY A 116 -16.34 14.54 -13.21
C GLY A 116 -16.01 15.02 -14.63
N LYS A 117 -16.17 14.13 -15.61
CA LYS A 117 -16.46 14.54 -16.98
C LYS A 117 -17.97 14.45 -17.17
#